data_AF-A0A9E2Q3I2-F1
#
_entry.id   AF-A0A9E2Q3I2-F1
#
_cell.length_a   1.000
_cell.length_b   1.000
_cell.length_c   1.000
_cell.angle_alpha   90.00
_cell.angle_beta   90.00
_cell.angle_gamma   90.00
#
_symmetry.space_group_name_H-M   'P 1'
#
loop_
_entity.id
_entity.type
_entity.pdbx_description
1 polymer ?
#
loop_
_entity_poly.entity_id
_entity_poly.type
_entity_poly.pdbx_seq_one_letter_code
_entity_poly.pdbx_strand_id
1 'polypeptide(L)' 'MDYEVIIVGAGPAGIFAALSLAELGIESVLLLEQGKDL' A
#
# COMPACT_ATOMS: atom_id res chain seq x y z
N MET A 1 5.04 13.84 7.36
CA MET A 1 4.00 12.98 6.77
C MET A 1 4.32 11.60 7.28
N ASP A 2 3.62 11.16 8.32
CA ASP A 2 3.93 9.90 9.00
C ASP A 2 2.95 8.84 8.50
N TYR A 3 3.47 7.79 7.88
CA TYR A 3 2.69 6.63 7.46
C TYR A 3 2.67 5.61 8.60
N GLU A 4 1.48 5.09 8.94
CA GLU A 4 1.34 4.01 9.92
C GLU A 4 1.75 2.67 9.29
N VAL A 5 1.48 2.49 8.00
CA VAL A 5 1.84 1.28 7.25
C VAL A 5 2.49 1.65 5.92
N ILE A 6 3.57 0.95 5.57
CA ILE A 6 4.21 1.02 4.26
C ILE A 6 4.16 -0.35 3.60
N ILE A 7 3.59 -0.42 2.40
CA ILE A 7 3.48 -1.61 1.57
C ILE A 7 4.39 -1.44 0.35
N VAL A 8 5.32 -2.38 0.19
CA VAL A 8 6.25 -2.41 -0.95
C VAL A 8 5.82 -3.54 -1.90
N GLY A 9 5.45 -3.16 -3.12
CA GLY A 9 4.92 -4.02 -4.16
C GLY A 9 3.43 -3.77 -4.39
N ALA A 10 3.05 -3.15 -5.52
CA ALA A 10 1.67 -2.84 -5.88
C ALA A 10 1.05 -3.88 -6.84
N GLY A 11 1.50 -5.13 -6.73
CA GLY A 11 0.81 -6.27 -7.31
C GLY A 11 -0.51 -6.59 -6.57
N PRO A 12 -1.20 -7.68 -6.95
CA PRO A 12 -2.47 -8.04 -6.31
C PRO A 12 -2.39 -8.13 -4.79
N ALA A 13 -1.33 -8.76 -4.25
CA ALA A 13 -1.15 -8.91 -2.82
C ALA A 13 -1.07 -7.56 -2.08
N GLY A 14 -0.31 -6.59 -2.60
CA GLY A 14 -0.18 -5.27 -1.98
C GLY A 14 -1.45 -4.45 -2.07
N ILE A 15 -2.18 -4.53 -3.19
CA ILE A 15 -3.47 -3.87 -3.36
C ILE A 15 -4.51 -4.43 -2.39
N PHE A 16 -4.61 -5.76 -2.27
CA PHE A 16 -5.54 -6.38 -1.33
C PHE A 16 -5.16 -6.10 0.13
N ALA A 17 -3.87 -6.05 0.46
CA ALA A 17 -3.43 -5.63 1.78
C ALA A 17 -3.85 -4.18 2.09
N ALA A 18 -3.65 -3.25 1.15
CA ALA A 18 -4.09 -1.86 1.30
C ALA A 18 -5.63 -1.75 1.44
N LEU A 19 -6.38 -2.52 0.66
CA LEU A 19 -7.85 -2.57 0.75
C LEU A 19 -8.30 -3.09 2.12
N SER A 20 -7.73 -4.18 2.62
CA SER A 20 -8.07 -4.72 3.94
C SER A 20 -7.74 -3.74 5.07
N LEU A 21 -6.63 -2.99 4.96
CA LEU A 21 -6.31 -1.93 5.93
C LEU A 21 -7.34 -0.80 5.89
N ALA A 22 -7.76 -0.38 4.69
CA ALA A 22 -8.79 0.64 4.52
C ALA A 22 -10.15 0.19 5.10
N GLU A 23 -10.55 -1.07 4.91
CA GLU A 23 -11.77 -1.64 5.51
C GLU A 23 -11.74 -1.68 7.04
N LEU A 24 -10.55 -1.75 7.63
CA LEU A 24 -10.32 -1.69 9.07
C LEU A 24 -10.18 -0.24 9.61
N GLY A 25 -10.27 0.77 8.75
CA GLY A 25 -10.16 2.19 9.11
C GLY A 25 -8.72 2.70 9.23
N ILE A 26 -7.74 1.97 8.70
CA ILE A 26 -6.34 2.38 8.69
C ILE A 26 -6.08 3.17 7.39
N GLU A 27 -6.06 4.50 7.50
CA GLU A 27 -6.00 5.40 6.34
C GLU A 27 -4.57 5.89 6.01
N SER A 28 -3.66 5.91 7.00
CA SER A 28 -2.29 6.38 6.81
C SER A 28 -1.38 5.30 6.21
N VAL A 29 -1.64 4.94 4.96
CA VAL A 29 -0.95 3.86 4.24
C VAL A 29 -0.21 4.40 3.01
N LEU A 30 1.07 4.02 2.86
CA LEU A 30 1.82 4.21 1.62
C LEU A 30 1.92 2.89 0.87
N LEU A 31 1.37 2.82 -0.35
CA LEU A 31 1.59 1.73 -1.29
C LEU A 31 2.52 2.20 -2.41
N LEU A 32 3.64 1.50 -2.62
CA LEU A 32 4.61 1.82 -3.67
C LEU A 32 5.04 0.59 -4.47
N GLU A 33 5.48 0.84 -5.69
CA GLU A 33 5.96 -0.17 -6.65
C GLU A 33 7.12 0.42 -7.46
N GLN A 34 8.07 -0.43 -7.87
CA GLN A 34 9.23 -0.02 -8.65
C GLN A 34 8.82 0.58 -10.00
N GLY A 35 7.72 0.09 -10.58
CA GLY A 35 7.30 0.48 -11.92
C GLY A 35 8.23 -0.07 -12.99
N LYS A 36 8.11 0.44 -14.21
CA LYS A 36 9.03 0.09 -15.30
C LYS A 36 10.28 0.95 -15.21
N ASP A 37 11.43 0.35 -15.47
CA ASP A 37 12.65 1.09 -15.79
C ASP A 37 12.47 1.70 -17.19
N LEU A 38 12.18 3.00 -17.24
CA LEU A 38 11.84 3.75 -18.45
C LEU A 38 13.04 4.51 -19.01
#